data_AF-A0A0Q0AXQ0-F1
#
_entry.id   AF-A0A0Q0AXQ0-F1
#
_cell.length_a   1.000
_cell.length_b   1.000
_cell.length_c   1.000
_cell.angle_alpha   90.00
_cell.angle_beta   90.00
_cell.angle_gamma   90.00
#
_symmetry.space_group_name_H-M   'P 1'
#
loop_
_entity.id
_entity.type
_entity.pdbx_description
1 polymer ?
#
loop_
_entity_poly.entity_id
_entity_poly.type
_entity_poly.pdbx_seq_one_letter_code
_entity_poly.pdbx_strand_id
1 'polypeptide(L)' 'MNQQTIQRLWLSVPGVPFAASRIDKGFVEESTATQQARNYYFSRDYSEIKGTNPQSRAEEWGQSFILTLYSRASRLWR' A
#
# COMPACT_ATOMS: atom_id res chain seq x y z
N MET A 1 16.12 -51.58 -48.37
CA MET A 1 15.74 -51.69 -46.94
C MET A 1 16.14 -50.39 -46.27
N ASN A 2 15.15 -49.62 -45.83
CA ASN A 2 15.27 -48.22 -45.41
C ASN A 2 15.37 -48.19 -43.88
N GLN A 3 16.56 -47.99 -43.31
CA GLN A 3 16.74 -47.87 -41.86
C GLN A 3 16.73 -46.39 -41.47
N GLN A 4 15.62 -45.96 -40.88
CA GLN A 4 15.52 -44.64 -40.26
C GLN A 4 16.17 -44.69 -38.88
N THR A 5 17.36 -44.11 -38.77
CA THR A 5 18.05 -43.95 -37.50
C THR A 5 17.36 -42.86 -36.68
N ILE A 6 16.59 -43.28 -35.67
CA ILE A 6 15.90 -42.40 -34.73
C ILE A 6 16.94 -41.65 -33.89
N GLN A 7 17.01 -40.33 -34.05
CA GLN A 7 17.85 -39.46 -33.23
C GLN A 7 17.18 -39.19 -31.89
N ARG A 8 17.78 -39.70 -30.80
CA ARG A 8 17.31 -39.54 -29.43
C ARG A 8 17.79 -38.20 -28.88
N LEU A 9 16.93 -37.17 -28.86
CA LEU A 9 17.21 -35.91 -28.17
C LEU A 9 17.15 -36.12 -26.65
N TRP A 10 18.27 -35.87 -25.97
CA TRP A 10 18.29 -35.71 -24.52
C TRP A 10 17.81 -34.30 -24.17
N LEU A 11 16.65 -34.19 -23.51
CA LEU A 11 16.17 -32.94 -22.92
C LEU A 11 17.00 -32.60 -21.68
N SER A 12 17.82 -31.56 -21.79
CA SER A 12 18.46 -30.87 -20.67
C SER A 12 17.38 -30.23 -19.79
N VAL A 13 17.36 -30.51 -18.49
CA VAL A 13 16.47 -29.85 -17.51
C VAL A 13 16.99 -28.43 -17.22
N PRO A 14 16.28 -27.34 -17.55
CA PRO A 14 16.60 -26.03 -17.00
C PRO A 14 15.69 -25.81 -15.80
N GLY A 15 16.20 -25.99 -14.59
CA GLY A 15 15.35 -25.94 -13.41
C GLY A 15 16.11 -25.84 -12.09
N VAL A 16 17.12 -24.96 -12.02
CA VAL A 16 17.61 -24.52 -10.71
C VAL A 16 16.71 -23.36 -10.27
N PRO A 17 15.92 -23.48 -9.20
CA PRO A 17 15.26 -22.32 -8.62
C PRO A 17 16.36 -21.40 -8.10
N PHE A 18 16.48 -20.21 -8.68
CA PHE A 18 17.28 -19.14 -8.11
C PHE A 18 16.73 -18.83 -6.72
N ALA A 19 17.47 -19.22 -5.68
CA ALA A 19 17.19 -18.79 -4.33
C ALA A 19 17.38 -17.26 -4.29
N ALA A 20 16.27 -16.52 -4.25
CA ALA A 20 16.32 -15.09 -4.01
C ALA A 20 16.89 -14.85 -2.60
N SER A 21 18.09 -14.28 -2.52
CA SER A 21 18.64 -13.79 -1.25
C SER A 21 17.73 -12.71 -0.70
N ARG A 22 17.18 -12.91 0.50
CA ARG A 22 16.47 -11.86 1.22
C ARG A 22 17.51 -10.87 1.74
N ILE A 23 17.68 -9.74 1.05
CA ILE A 23 18.37 -8.60 1.61
C ILE A 23 17.43 -8.04 2.67
N ASP A 24 17.78 -8.18 3.95
CA ASP A 24 17.05 -7.52 5.03
C ASP A 24 17.29 -6.02 4.84
N LYS A 25 16.33 -5.33 4.24
CA LYS A 25 16.39 -3.88 4.04
C LYS A 25 16.17 -3.24 5.41
N GLY A 26 16.98 -2.24 5.74
CA GLY A 26 16.98 -1.61 7.06
C GLY A 26 15.69 -0.81 7.33
N PHE A 27 15.61 -0.27 8.54
CA PHE A 27 14.46 0.51 9.03
C PHE A 27 14.03 1.61 8.04
N VAL A 28 14.97 2.31 7.42
CA VAL A 28 14.70 3.41 6.49
C VAL A 28 14.31 2.90 5.11
N GLU A 29 14.99 1.86 4.62
CA GLU A 29 14.79 1.28 3.30
C GLU A 29 13.42 0.60 3.15
N GLU A 30 12.81 0.20 4.27
CA GLU A 30 11.44 -0.33 4.34
C GLU A 30 10.43 0.66 4.95
N SER A 31 10.81 1.95 5.06
CA SER A 31 9.89 3.00 5.51
C SER A 31 9.03 3.53 4.35
N THR A 32 7.77 3.84 4.65
CA THR A 32 6.82 4.50 3.75
C THR A 32 6.29 5.75 4.41
N ALA A 33 6.23 6.85 3.65
CA ALA A 33 5.62 8.10 4.07
C ALA A 33 4.49 8.47 3.10
N THR A 34 3.31 8.75 3.64
CA THR A 34 2.16 9.24 2.88
C THR A 34 1.73 10.58 3.44
N GLN A 35 1.66 11.59 2.56
CA GLN A 35 1.11 12.90 2.89
C GLN A 35 -0.25 13.06 2.19
N GLN A 36 -1.27 13.42 2.94
CA GLN A 36 -2.59 13.74 2.41
C GLN A 36 -2.93 15.18 2.75
N ALA A 37 -3.18 15.98 1.73
CA ALA A 37 -3.79 17.30 1.88
C ALA A 37 -5.28 17.18 1.57
N ARG A 38 -6.15 17.64 2.47
CA ARG A 38 -7.61 17.57 2.29
C ARG A 38 -8.22 18.93 2.57
N ASN A 39 -9.02 19.41 1.62
CA ASN A 39 -9.84 20.60 1.76
C ASN A 39 -11.30 20.17 1.91
N TYR A 40 -11.95 20.53 3.01
CA TYR A 40 -13.36 20.21 3.25
C TYR A 40 -14.18 21.45 3.47
N TYR A 41 -15.32 21.45 2.80
CA TYR A 41 -16.42 22.35 3.05
C TYR A 41 -17.58 21.55 3.65
N PHE A 42 -18.04 21.97 4.83
CA PHE A 42 -19.17 21.39 5.52
C PHE A 42 -20.25 22.45 5.70
N SER A 43 -21.42 22.22 5.13
CA SER A 43 -22.58 23.09 5.34
C SER A 43 -23.74 22.20 5.76
N ARG A 44 -24.30 22.51 6.93
CA ARG A 44 -25.47 21.80 7.46
C ARG A 44 -26.56 22.81 7.80
N ASP A 45 -27.74 22.56 7.23
CA ASP A 45 -28.97 23.25 7.61
C ASP A 45 -29.65 22.47 8.76
N TYR A 46 -30.11 23.21 9.77
CA TYR A 46 -30.78 22.72 10.96
C TYR A 46 -32.22 23.23 11.06
N SER A 47 -32.72 23.91 10.03
CA SER A 47 -34.06 24.51 9.96
C SER A 47 -35.21 23.54 10.29
N GLU A 48 -35.06 22.25 9.99
CA GLU A 48 -36.06 21.21 10.29
C GLU A 48 -35.93 20.61 11.70
N ILE A 49 -34.83 20.87 12.42
CA ILE A 49 -34.57 20.31 13.75
C ILE A 49 -35.18 21.24 14.81
N LYS A 50 -36.39 20.90 15.26
CA LYS A 50 -37.04 21.60 16.38
C LYS A 50 -36.51 21.10 17.73
N GLY A 51 -35.51 21.80 18.27
CA GLY A 51 -34.98 21.62 19.63
C GLY A 51 -34.65 22.97 20.28
N THR A 52 -34.19 22.98 21.53
CA THR A 52 -33.83 24.21 22.28
C THR A 52 -32.64 24.99 21.67
N ASN A 53 -31.96 24.43 20.67
CA ASN A 53 -30.83 25.07 20.01
C ASN A 53 -31.32 26.11 18.98
N PRO A 54 -30.96 27.41 19.12
CA PRO A 54 -31.41 28.46 18.20
C PRO A 54 -30.68 28.46 16.84
N GLN A 55 -29.66 27.64 16.64
CA GLN A 55 -28.79 27.73 15.47
C GLN A 55 -29.41 27.05 14.24
N SER A 56 -29.72 27.85 13.21
CA SER A 56 -30.37 27.36 11.98
C SER A 56 -29.41 26.80 10.93
N ARG A 57 -28.13 27.20 10.94
CA ARG A 57 -27.12 26.77 9.95
C ARG A 57 -25.74 26.67 10.61
N ALA A 58 -24.93 25.72 10.17
CA ALA A 58 -23.49 25.71 10.43
C ALA A 58 -22.77 25.57 9.09
N GLU A 59 -21.80 26.45 8.85
CA GLU A 59 -20.90 26.39 7.72
C GLU A 59 -19.47 26.41 8.22
N GLU A 60 -18.69 25.45 7.78
CA GLU A 60 -17.32 25.26 8.20
C GLU A 60 -16.48 24.96 6.96
N TRP A 61 -15.35 25.66 6.84
CA TRP A 61 -14.34 25.41 5.84
C TRP A 61 -13.05 25.05 6.59
N GLY A 62 -12.39 24.00 6.14
CA GLY A 62 -11.21 23.49 6.81
C GLY A 62 -10.23 22.85 5.84
N GLN A 63 -8.97 23.26 5.93
CA GLN A 63 -7.86 22.60 5.26
C GLN A 63 -7.11 21.76 6.29
N SER A 64 -6.84 20.50 5.97
CA SER A 64 -6.10 19.58 6.83
C SER A 64 -4.95 18.93 6.08
N PHE A 65 -3.91 18.59 6.84
CA PHE A 65 -2.75 17.85 6.37
C PHE A 65 -2.53 16.65 7.29
N ILE A 66 -2.51 15.46 6.71
CA ILE A 66 -2.28 14.21 7.43
C ILE A 66 -0.96 13.63 6.91
N LEU A 67 0.00 13.45 7.83
CA LEU A 67 1.25 12.78 7.54
C LEU A 67 1.26 11.42 8.24
N THR A 68 1.39 10.36 7.46
CA THR A 68 1.44 8.99 7.96
C THR A 68 2.80 8.39 7.63
N LEU A 69 3.51 7.95 8.66
CA LEU A 69 4.82 7.33 8.54
C LEU A 69 4.73 5.88 9.03
N TYR A 70 5.11 4.94 8.16
CA TYR A 70 5.24 3.53 8.48
C TYR A 70 6.70 3.12 8.34
N SER A 71 7.18 2.31 9.27
CA SER A 71 8.54 1.75 9.22
C SER A 71 8.52 0.30 9.68
N ARG A 72 9.48 -0.48 9.19
CA ARG A 72 9.67 -1.86 9.61
C ARG A 72 10.59 -1.90 10.83
N ALA A 73 10.14 -2.56 11.90
CA ALA A 73 10.99 -2.84 13.05
C ALA A 73 12.03 -3.92 12.68
N SER A 74 13.32 -3.56 12.69
CA SER A 74 14.41 -4.52 12.54
C SER A 74 14.54 -5.38 13.79
N ARG A 75 14.45 -6.70 13.65
CA ARG A 75 14.58 -7.66 14.76
C ARG A 75 16.05 -7.90 15.07
N LEU A 76 16.57 -7.27 16.12
CA LEU A 76 18.01 -7.22 16.44
C LEU A 76 18.50 -8.20 17.53
N TRP A 77 17.75 -9.24 17.90
CA TRP A 77 18.22 -10.24 18.87
C TRP A 77 17.95 -11.67 18.39
N ARG A 78 19.03 -12.38 18.05
CA ARG A 78 19.20 -13.83 18.03
C ARG A 78 20.60 -14.16 18.52
#